data_AF-A0A846U6Y1-F1
#
_entry.id   AF-A0A846U6Y1-F1
#
_cell.length_a   1.000
_cell.length_b   1.000
_cell.length_c   1.000
_cell.angle_alpha   90.00
_cell.angle_beta   90.00
_cell.angle_gamma   90.00
#
_symmetry.space_group_name_H-M   'P 1'
#
loop_
_entity.id
_entity.type
_entity.pdbx_description
1 polymer ?
#
loop_
_entity_poly.entity_id
_entity_poly.type
_entity_poly.pdbx_seq_one_letter_code
_entity_poly.pdbx_strand_id
1 'polypeptide(L)'
;MQYDINLANAGTVLRDVEILSTDYQGLADDMNDGLERVMGACQADVVAKALAGYAQEEFGPALEAILNLTGTALNKTNEALTYYSEGNLTMMDESIKALDTAEAAPTDFRNGGPTGQQAV
;
A
#
# COMPACT_ATOMS: atom_id res chain seq x y z
N MET A 1 25.37 15.35 -5.98
CA MET A 1 24.40 16.40 -6.40
C MET A 1 23.86 17.02 -5.12
N GLN A 2 23.76 18.35 -5.04
CA GLN A 2 23.14 18.99 -3.88
C GLN A 2 21.65 19.13 -4.20
N TYR A 3 20.81 18.34 -3.53
CA TYR A 3 19.36 18.46 -3.67
C TYR A 3 18.91 19.79 -3.05
N ASP A 4 18.12 20.59 -3.76
CA ASP A 4 17.49 21.80 -3.21
C ASP A 4 16.07 21.45 -2.77
N ILE A 5 15.95 21.01 -1.51
CA ILE A 5 14.68 20.55 -0.95
C ILE A 5 14.06 21.65 -0.10
N ASN A 6 12.84 22.06 -0.48
CA ASN A 6 11.98 22.86 0.39
C ASN A 6 11.34 21.95 1.45
N LEU A 7 11.96 21.92 2.64
CA LEU A 7 11.53 21.08 3.76
C LEU A 7 10.08 21.32 4.20
N ALA A 8 9.60 22.57 4.12
CA ALA A 8 8.22 22.89 4.51
C ALA A 8 7.21 22.26 3.55
N ASN A 9 7.44 22.39 2.24
CA ASN A 9 6.57 21.79 1.23
C ASN A 9 6.66 20.26 1.26
N ALA A 10 7.85 19.70 1.48
CA ALA A 10 8.05 18.25 1.58
C ALA A 10 7.27 17.65 2.76
N GLY A 11 7.27 18.32 3.92
CA GLY A 11 6.47 17.92 5.07
C GLY A 11 4.96 17.96 4.81
N THR A 12 4.47 18.97 4.06
CA THR A 12 3.06 19.02 3.66
C THR A 12 2.68 17.86 2.75
N VAL A 13 3.47 17.58 1.72
CA VAL A 13 3.21 16.47 0.79
C VAL A 13 3.20 15.13 1.52
N LEU A 14 4.13 14.90 2.44
CA LEU A 14 4.15 13.66 3.23
C LEU A 14 2.91 13.48 4.09
N ARG A 15 2.46 14.57 4.73
CA ARG A 15 1.24 14.55 5.52
C ARG A 15 0.00 14.29 4.67
N ASP A 16 -0.08 14.88 3.47
CA ASP A 16 -1.19 14.67 2.55
C ASP A 16 -1.24 13.21 2.07
N VAL A 17 -0.09 12.61 1.78
CA VAL A 17 0.01 11.19 1.40
C VAL A 17 -0.33 10.26 2.57
N GLU A 18 0.09 10.59 3.80
CA GLU A 18 -0.27 9.84 5.01
C GLU A 18 -1.78 9.85 5.27
N ILE A 19 -2.43 11.00 5.13
CA ILE A 19 -3.89 11.14 5.25
C ILE A 19 -4.57 10.28 4.19
N LEU A 20 -4.15 10.39 2.93
CA LEU A 20 -4.72 9.60 1.84
C LEU A 20 -4.54 8.09 2.07
N SER A 21 -3.38 7.65 2.56
CA SER A 21 -3.13 6.24 2.91
C SER A 21 -4.07 5.76 4.02
N THR A 22 -4.33 6.61 5.02
CA THR A 22 -5.25 6.30 6.13
C THR A 22 -6.70 6.19 5.62
N ASP A 23 -7.11 7.10 4.73
CA ASP A 23 -8.44 7.06 4.11
C ASP A 23 -8.65 5.79 3.28
N TYR A 24 -7.63 5.35 2.52
CA TYR A 24 -7.69 4.09 1.78
C TYR A 24 -7.82 2.86 2.68
N GLN A 25 -7.15 2.87 3.84
CA GLN A 25 -7.29 1.81 4.82
C GLN A 25 -8.71 1.74 5.39
N GLY A 26 -9.28 2.89 5.75
CA GLY A 26 -10.67 2.96 6.22
C GLY A 26 -11.68 2.50 5.15
N LEU A 27 -11.50 2.91 3.89
CA LEU A 27 -12.36 2.48 2.79
C LEU A 27 -12.33 0.97 2.57
N ALA A 28 -11.18 0.35 2.78
CA ALA A 28 -11.04 -1.09 2.63
C ALA A 28 -11.66 -1.87 3.79
N ASP A 29 -11.54 -1.37 5.02
CA ASP A 29 -12.23 -1.94 6.18
C ASP A 29 -13.75 -1.88 5.96
N ASP A 30 -14.28 -0.73 5.51
CA ASP A 30 -15.69 -0.57 5.14
C ASP A 30 -16.12 -1.54 4.02
N MET A 31 -15.23 -1.81 3.07
CA MET A 31 -15.50 -2.73 1.98
C MET A 31 -15.54 -4.19 2.46
N ASN A 32 -14.64 -4.58 3.37
CA ASN A 32 -14.65 -5.89 4.01
C ASN A 32 -15.95 -6.10 4.82
N ASP A 33 -16.34 -5.12 5.64
CA ASP A 33 -17.61 -5.14 6.38
C ASP A 33 -18.82 -5.24 5.44
N GLY A 34 -18.79 -4.50 4.32
CA GLY A 34 -19.81 -4.54 3.28
C GLY A 34 -19.92 -5.92 2.64
N LEU A 35 -18.79 -6.54 2.32
CA LEU A 35 -18.72 -7.89 1.76
C LEU A 35 -19.26 -8.93 2.75
N GLU A 36 -18.90 -8.86 4.02
CA GLU A 36 -19.45 -9.74 5.06
C GLU A 36 -20.97 -9.65 5.16
N ARG A 37 -21.53 -8.44 5.10
CA ARG A 37 -22.98 -8.22 5.11
C ARG A 37 -23.66 -8.80 3.86
N VAL A 38 -23.06 -8.62 2.68
CA VAL A 38 -23.59 -9.19 1.43
C VAL A 38 -23.56 -10.70 1.46
N MET A 39 -22.47 -11.30 1.94
CA MET A 39 -22.34 -12.75 2.10
C MET A 39 -23.40 -13.30 3.07
N GLY A 40 -23.59 -12.65 4.23
CA GLY A 40 -24.59 -13.04 5.21
C GLY A 40 -26.04 -12.88 4.73
N ALA A 41 -26.30 -11.92 3.84
CA ALA A 41 -27.61 -11.71 3.22
C ALA A 41 -27.86 -12.60 1.99
N CYS A 42 -26.81 -13.21 1.42
CA CYS A 42 -26.92 -14.01 0.22
C CYS A 42 -27.57 -15.36 0.51
N GLN A 43 -28.75 -15.60 -0.08
CA GLN A 43 -29.45 -16.89 0.08
C GLN A 43 -28.81 -18.01 -0.77
N ALA A 44 -27.92 -17.66 -1.70
CA ALA A 44 -27.22 -18.59 -2.56
C ALA A 44 -25.79 -18.84 -2.03
N ASP A 45 -25.60 -19.97 -1.36
CA ASP A 45 -24.34 -20.39 -0.73
C ASP A 45 -23.13 -20.37 -1.68
N VAL A 46 -23.32 -20.73 -2.96
CA VAL A 46 -22.24 -20.71 -3.97
C VAL A 46 -21.78 -19.28 -4.27
N VAL A 47 -22.69 -18.32 -4.33
CA VAL A 47 -22.37 -16.92 -4.60
C VAL A 47 -21.68 -16.29 -3.40
N ALA A 48 -22.16 -16.59 -2.18
CA ALA A 48 -21.50 -16.15 -0.95
C ALA A 48 -20.05 -16.67 -0.85
N LYS A 49 -19.82 -17.96 -1.14
CA LYS A 49 -18.48 -18.56 -1.14
C LYS A 49 -17.55 -18.00 -2.20
N ALA A 50 -18.06 -17.74 -3.41
CA ALA A 50 -17.26 -17.11 -4.47
C ALA A 50 -16.84 -15.68 -4.08
N LEU A 51 -17.74 -14.91 -3.46
CA LEU A 51 -17.45 -13.57 -2.97
C LEU A 51 -16.42 -13.60 -1.82
N ALA A 52 -16.55 -14.56 -0.90
CA ALA A 52 -15.60 -14.78 0.19
C ALA A 52 -14.19 -15.10 -0.33
N GLY A 53 -14.10 -16.01 -1.31
CA GLY A 53 -12.84 -16.38 -1.94
C GLY A 53 -12.15 -15.18 -2.60
N TYR A 54 -12.89 -14.42 -3.40
CA TYR A 54 -12.34 -13.21 -4.03
C TYR A 54 -11.84 -12.17 -3.01
N ALA A 55 -12.60 -11.94 -1.94
CA ALA A 55 -12.24 -10.99 -0.89
C ALA A 55 -10.95 -11.41 -0.15
N GLN A 56 -10.83 -12.69 0.21
CA GLN A 56 -9.70 -13.20 0.99
C GLN A 56 -8.45 -13.48 0.15
N GLU A 57 -8.61 -13.97 -1.08
CA GLU A 57 -7.48 -14.44 -1.89
C GLU A 57 -6.89 -13.34 -2.77
N GLU A 58 -7.69 -12.36 -3.19
CA GLU A 58 -7.23 -11.31 -4.10
C GLU A 58 -7.25 -9.92 -3.46
N PHE A 59 -8.37 -9.50 -2.87
CA PHE A 59 -8.51 -8.11 -2.42
C PHE A 59 -7.72 -7.78 -1.14
N GLY A 60 -7.87 -8.58 -0.09
CA GLY A 60 -7.19 -8.35 1.19
C GLY A 60 -5.66 -8.28 1.07
N PRO A 61 -5.00 -9.30 0.48
CA PRO A 61 -3.54 -9.30 0.29
C PRO A 61 -3.03 -8.17 -0.60
N ALA A 62 -3.78 -7.82 -1.64
CA ALA A 62 -3.44 -6.72 -2.55
C ALA A 62 -3.39 -5.37 -1.83
N LEU A 63 -4.42 -5.10 -1.03
CA LEU A 63 -4.50 -3.87 -0.26
C LEU A 63 -3.43 -3.81 0.83
N GLU A 64 -3.21 -4.90 1.56
CA GLU A 64 -2.17 -4.98 2.58
C GLU A 64 -0.78 -4.70 1.98
N ALA A 65 -0.51 -5.23 0.79
CA ALA A 65 0.72 -4.94 0.05
C ALA A 65 0.86 -3.45 -0.29
N ILE A 66 -0.20 -2.82 -0.81
CA ILE A 66 -0.20 -1.38 -1.15
C ILE A 66 0.03 -0.52 0.10
N LEU A 67 -0.66 -0.80 1.20
CA LEU A 67 -0.53 -0.05 2.44
C LEU A 67 0.87 -0.20 3.04
N ASN A 68 1.43 -1.41 3.06
CA ASN A 68 2.78 -1.66 3.56
C ASN A 68 3.86 -0.93 2.74
N LEU A 69 3.73 -0.95 1.40
CA LEU A 69 4.61 -0.18 0.53
C LEU A 69 4.49 1.32 0.76
N THR A 70 3.26 1.83 0.88
CA THR A 70 3.01 3.26 1.14
C THR A 70 3.61 3.69 2.48
N GLY A 71 3.42 2.91 3.54
CA GLY A 71 4.02 3.16 4.85
C GLY A 71 5.55 3.11 4.83
N THR A 72 6.13 2.15 4.10
CA THR A 72 7.59 2.06 3.91
C THR A 72 8.12 3.29 3.17
N ALA A 73 7.42 3.73 2.12
CA ALA A 73 7.78 4.92 1.36
C ALA A 73 7.73 6.20 2.19
N LEU A 74 6.67 6.39 2.97
CA LEU A 74 6.52 7.52 3.89
C LEU A 74 7.64 7.55 4.93
N ASN A 75 7.94 6.41 5.56
CA ASN A 75 9.00 6.32 6.57
C ASN A 75 10.38 6.64 6.00
N LYS A 76 10.75 6.04 4.86
CA LYS A 76 12.06 6.32 4.24
C LYS A 76 12.20 7.74 3.71
N THR A 77 11.10 8.33 3.23
CA THR A 77 11.10 9.74 2.83
C THR A 77 11.26 10.65 4.06
N ASN A 78 10.62 10.35 5.18
CA ASN A 78 10.81 11.06 6.45
C ASN A 78 12.26 10.95 6.97
N GLU A 79 12.87 9.75 6.92
CA GLU A 79 14.29 9.56 7.24
C GLU A 79 15.19 10.42 6.34
N ALA A 80 14.95 10.40 5.02
CA ALA A 80 15.74 11.17 4.06
C ALA A 80 15.66 12.69 4.32
N LEU A 81 14.46 13.21 4.63
CA LEU A 81 14.29 14.63 4.99
C LEU A 81 14.98 14.99 6.31
N THR A 82 14.96 14.07 7.28
CA THR A 82 15.66 14.25 8.55
C THR A 82 17.16 14.37 8.32
N TYR A 83 17.75 13.42 7.58
CA TYR A 83 19.16 13.45 7.24
C TYR A 83 19.55 14.66 6.38
N TYR A 84 18.67 15.10 5.46
CA TYR A 84 18.87 16.34 4.73
C TYR A 84 18.92 17.56 5.67
N SER A 85 18.02 17.64 6.64
CA SER A 85 17.98 18.74 7.62
C SER A 85 19.21 18.77 8.54
N GLU A 86 19.79 17.60 8.84
CA GLU A 86 21.01 17.44 9.62
C GLU A 86 22.29 17.64 8.78
N GLY A 87 22.17 17.83 7.46
CA GLY A 87 23.30 17.94 6.53
C GLY A 87 24.00 16.61 6.25
N ASN A 88 23.42 15.47 6.66
CA ASN A 88 23.97 14.13 6.47
C ASN A 88 23.53 13.53 5.12
N LEU A 89 24.09 14.06 4.04
CA LEU A 89 23.71 13.69 2.67
C LEU A 89 23.97 12.22 2.31
N THR A 90 24.94 11.56 2.97
CA THR A 90 25.22 10.14 2.76
C THR A 90 24.08 9.26 3.24
N MET A 91 23.60 9.50 4.47
CA MET A 91 22.47 8.76 5.03
C MET A 91 21.16 9.06 4.29
N MET A 92 20.99 10.30 3.81
CA MET A 92 19.88 10.67 2.93
C MET A 92 19.88 9.81 1.65
N ASP A 93 21.02 9.69 0.96
CA ASP A 93 21.15 8.88 -0.26
C ASP A 93 20.90 7.38 0.01
N GLU A 94 21.29 6.88 1.18
CA GLU A 94 21.01 5.50 1.61
C GLU A 94 19.51 5.27 1.83
N SER A 95 18.80 6.18 2.51
CA SER A 95 17.35 6.11 2.69
C SER A 95 16.59 6.16 1.36
N ILE A 96 17.06 6.95 0.39
CA ILE A 96 16.46 7.00 -0.96
C ILE A 96 16.71 5.68 -1.71
N LYS A 97 17.94 5.15 -1.69
CA LYS A 97 18.25 3.87 -2.36
C LYS A 97 17.48 2.69 -1.80
N ALA A 98 17.13 2.71 -0.52
CA ALA A 98 16.30 1.67 0.08
C ALA A 98 14.90 1.59 -0.57
N LEU A 99 14.39 2.70 -1.14
CA LEU A 99 13.13 2.72 -1.88
C LEU A 99 13.23 2.04 -3.23
N ASP A 100 14.34 2.22 -3.96
CA ASP A 100 14.57 1.55 -5.25
C ASP A 100 14.67 0.02 -5.11
N THR A 101 14.99 -0.47 -3.90
CA THR A 101 15.06 -1.90 -3.59
C THR A 101 13.76 -2.48 -3.02
N ALA A 102 12.78 -1.64 -2.68
CA ALA A 102 11.48 -2.12 -2.21
C ALA A 102 10.70 -2.68 -3.41
N GLU A 103 10.33 -3.97 -3.36
CA GLU A 103 9.50 -4.60 -4.41
C GLU A 103 8.20 -3.81 -4.56
N ALA A 104 7.86 -3.40 -5.78
CA ALA A 104 6.62 -2.70 -6.07
C ALA A 104 5.41 -3.55 -5.68
N ALA A 105 4.32 -2.89 -5.27
CA ALA A 105 3.05 -3.58 -5.07
C ALA A 105 2.70 -4.35 -6.37
N PRO A 106 2.23 -5.61 -6.28
CA PRO A 106 1.77 -6.33 -7.46
C PRO A 106 0.74 -5.47 -8.21
N THR A 107 0.93 -5.26 -9.51
CA THR A 107 0.03 -4.43 -10.34
C THR A 107 -0.97 -5.27 -11.13
N ASP A 108 -0.78 -6.59 -11.17
CA ASP A 108 -1.70 -7.55 -11.76
C ASP A 108 -2.50 -8.25 -10.66
N PHE A 109 -3.64 -7.64 -10.31
CA PHE A 109 -4.62 -8.22 -9.38
C PHE A 109 -5.62 -9.15 -10.08
N ARG A 110 -5.44 -9.46 -11.38
CA ARG A 110 -6.38 -10.28 -12.17
C ARG A 110 -5.90 -11.71 -12.39
N ASN A 111 -4.67 -12.03 -12.01
CA ASN A 111 -4.10 -13.36 -12.09
C ASN A 111 -3.57 -13.74 -10.70
N GLY A 112 -4.46 -14.29 -9.88
CA GLY A 112 -4.21 -14.62 -8.48
C GLY A 112 -2.86 -15.26 -8.18
N GLY A 113 -2.18 -14.68 -7.19
CA GLY A 113 -1.17 -15.32 -6.34
C GLY A 113 0.06 -15.99 -7.00
N PRO A 114 1.02 -16.46 -6.19
CA PRO A 114 2.31 -17.01 -6.64
C PRO A 114 2.24 -18.36 -7.37
N THR A 115 1.06 -18.81 -7.80
CA THR A 115 0.92 -20.04 -8.57
C THR A 115 0.01 -19.75 -9.74
N GLY A 116 0.61 -19.36 -10.85
CA GLY A 116 -0.01 -19.45 -12.16
C GLY A 116 -0.45 -20.88 -12.42
N GLN A 117 -1.69 -21.20 -12.05
CA GLN A 117 -2.40 -22.33 -12.59
C GLN A 117 -3.29 -21.77 -13.70
N GLN A 118 -2.74 -21.80 -14.91
CA GLN A 118 -3.48 -21.58 -16.14
C GLN A 118 -4.73 -22.46 -16.10
N ALA A 119 -5.90 -21.83 -16.18
CA ALA A 119 -7.15 -22.52 -16.42
C ALA A 119 -7.04 -23.25 -17.77
N VAL A 120 -7.17 -24.59 -17.72
CA VAL A 120 -7.34 -25.47 -18.88
C VAL A 120 -8.81 -25.54 -19.26
#